data_AF-A0A086M8X7-F1
#
_entry.id   AF-A0A086M8X7-F1
#
_cell.length_a   1.000
_cell.length_b   1.000
_cell.length_c   1.000
_cell.angle_alpha   90.00
_cell.angle_beta   90.00
_cell.angle_gamma   90.00
#
_symmetry.space_group_name_H-M   'P 1'
#
loop_
_entity.id
_entity.type
_entity.pdbx_description
1 polymer ?
#
loop_
_entity_poly.entity_id
_entity_poly.type
_entity_poly.pdbx_seq_one_letter_code
_entity_poly.pdbx_strand_id
1 'polypeptide(L)'
;MGILRPRERLLLNALKKEADIRYRGRRMHKRFRSWAQQRVRHYWLPQKVCVTSDPQLMDGSYIAACVQKAATLRKHDLQLWHGFSKRILELADSLTPQQMGYIFYGYGKSLFRHEELYRGLLPFVAEALPEFHSHALMTVAWALERVRVNDRAVVAQIAEEALAKKDLMRPADFIKIVNCVARMGAAPPSLAAALSAELMRVLDEKCNALLFRGAVDHVAVATLYSDPLRLYLLERFTKTAICCRPMHYQKAFQSAVAIRVLHPSVWQQLSKAVRNFYIRL
;
A
#
# COMPACT_ATOMS: atom_id res chain seq x y z
N MET A 1 39.09 11.56 -19.51
CA MET A 1 37.82 11.11 -18.91
C MET A 1 37.70 9.61 -19.15
N GLY A 2 37.63 8.79 -18.10
CA GLY A 2 37.59 7.34 -18.23
C GLY A 2 36.38 6.85 -19.03
N ILE A 3 36.56 5.81 -19.84
CA ILE A 3 35.50 5.20 -20.64
C ILE A 3 34.48 4.57 -19.68
N LEU A 4 33.33 5.23 -19.51
CA LEU A 4 32.22 4.69 -18.71
C LEU A 4 31.63 3.47 -19.39
N ARG A 5 31.49 2.37 -18.63
CA ARG A 5 30.85 1.15 -19.11
C ARG A 5 29.41 1.44 -19.55
N PRO A 6 28.84 0.73 -20.53
CA PRO A 6 27.49 1.01 -21.05
C PRO A 6 26.40 1.10 -19.97
N ARG A 7 26.47 0.22 -18.96
CA ARG A 7 25.53 0.22 -17.82
C ARG A 7 25.68 1.46 -16.93
N GLU A 8 26.91 1.89 -16.65
CA GLU A 8 27.20 3.09 -15.86
C GLU A 8 26.74 4.34 -16.60
N ARG A 9 26.92 4.38 -17.92
CA ARG A 9 26.42 5.47 -18.79
C ARG A 9 24.90 5.56 -18.76
N LEU A 10 24.19 4.43 -18.81
CA LEU A 10 22.74 4.38 -18.76
C LEU A 10 22.21 4.84 -17.39
N LEU A 11 22.85 4.41 -16.30
CA LEU A 11 22.55 4.88 -14.94
C LEU A 11 22.80 6.39 -14.78
N LEU A 12 23.94 6.90 -15.26
CA LEU A 12 24.25 8.33 -15.20
C LEU A 12 23.26 9.17 -16.03
N ASN A 13 22.84 8.67 -17.19
CA ASN A 13 21.83 9.33 -18.01
C ASN A 13 20.46 9.35 -17.32
N ALA A 14 20.07 8.25 -16.67
CA ALA A 14 18.85 8.18 -15.89
C ALA A 14 18.89 9.16 -14.69
N LEU A 15 20.02 9.20 -13.96
CA LEU A 15 20.23 10.13 -12.85
C LEU A 15 20.20 11.59 -13.30
N LYS A 16 20.82 11.92 -14.44
CA LYS A 16 20.77 13.28 -15.03
C LYS A 16 19.35 13.66 -15.44
N LYS A 17 18.61 12.76 -16.10
CA LYS A 17 17.19 12.98 -16.45
C LYS A 17 16.33 13.17 -15.20
N GLU A 18 16.54 12.35 -14.18
CA GLU A 18 15.82 12.49 -12.91
C GLU A 18 16.16 13.82 -12.22
N ALA A 19 17.44 14.24 -12.21
CA ALA A 19 17.87 15.51 -11.66
C ALA A 19 17.23 16.71 -12.37
N ASP A 20 17.15 16.67 -13.71
CA ASP A 20 16.47 17.70 -14.52
C ASP A 20 14.96 17.74 -14.23
N ILE A 21 14.29 16.59 -14.16
CA ILE A 21 12.88 16.49 -13.77
C ILE A 21 12.66 17.06 -12.36
N ARG A 22 13.56 16.78 -11.40
CA ARG A 22 13.49 17.34 -10.04
C ARG A 22 13.72 18.85 -10.06
N TYR A 23 14.65 19.36 -10.86
CA TYR A 23 14.93 20.78 -10.99
C TYR A 23 13.74 21.55 -11.57
N ARG A 24 13.16 21.05 -12.68
CA ARG A 24 11.93 21.60 -13.26
C ARG A 24 10.75 21.47 -12.29
N GLY A 25 10.64 20.32 -11.62
CA GLY A 25 9.64 20.04 -10.60
C GLY A 25 9.71 20.96 -9.36
N ARG A 26 10.89 21.53 -9.05
CA ARG A 26 11.04 22.57 -8.02
C ARG A 26 10.35 23.87 -8.42
N ARG A 27 10.27 24.20 -9.71
CA ARG A 27 9.59 25.41 -10.21
C ARG A 27 8.09 25.20 -10.44
N MET A 28 7.64 23.95 -10.57
CA MET A 28 6.22 23.61 -10.64
C MET A 28 5.50 23.73 -9.28
N HIS A 29 4.17 23.88 -9.34
CA HIS A 29 3.25 24.06 -8.20
C HIS A 29 3.64 23.24 -6.96
N LYS A 30 3.45 23.78 -5.73
CA LYS A 30 3.87 23.16 -4.44
C LYS A 30 3.58 21.65 -4.33
N ARG A 31 2.51 21.16 -4.97
CA ARG A 31 2.12 19.74 -5.03
C ARG A 31 3.15 18.85 -5.76
N PHE A 32 3.81 19.34 -6.81
CA PHE A 32 4.87 18.63 -7.54
C PHE A 32 6.19 18.59 -6.75
N ARG A 33 6.50 19.63 -5.97
CA ARG A 33 7.65 19.65 -5.06
C ARG A 33 7.60 18.51 -4.03
N SER A 34 6.40 18.18 -3.53
CA SER A 34 6.22 17.05 -2.60
C SER A 34 6.39 15.67 -3.24
N TRP A 35 6.37 15.57 -4.58
CA TRP A 35 6.61 14.33 -5.30
C TRP A 35 8.11 14.11 -5.54
N ALA A 36 8.86 15.18 -5.84
CA ALA A 36 10.31 15.14 -5.97
C ALA A 36 11.03 15.07 -4.60
N GLN A 37 10.44 15.64 -3.56
CA GLN A 37 10.91 15.49 -2.18
C GLN A 37 10.27 14.23 -1.60
N GLN A 38 11.01 13.12 -1.61
CA GLN A 38 10.72 12.00 -0.73
C GLN A 38 10.87 12.48 0.72
N ARG A 39 9.85 13.15 1.25
CA ARG A 39 9.80 13.47 2.67
C ARG A 39 9.70 12.15 3.40
N VAL A 40 10.81 11.80 4.04
CA VAL A 40 10.89 10.77 5.08
C VAL A 40 9.71 11.04 6.00
N ARG A 41 8.71 10.15 5.97
CA ARG A 41 7.63 10.24 6.95
C ARG A 41 8.31 10.16 8.31
N HIS A 42 8.07 11.17 9.17
CA HIS A 42 8.48 11.11 10.56
C HIS A 42 7.91 9.83 11.15
N TYR A 43 8.81 8.96 11.56
CA TYR A 43 8.49 7.65 12.10
C TYR A 43 8.21 7.77 13.59
N TRP A 44 7.26 6.98 14.08
CA TRP A 44 6.80 6.97 15.47
C TRP A 44 7.46 5.83 16.28
N LEU A 45 8.76 5.57 16.07
CA LEU A 45 9.61 5.06 17.15
C LEU A 45 10.76 6.06 17.30
N PRO A 46 10.75 6.92 18.34
CA PRO A 46 11.81 7.91 18.60
C PRO A 46 13.12 7.26 19.09
N GLN A 47 13.32 5.96 18.82
CA GLN A 47 14.48 5.20 19.27
C GLN A 47 15.66 5.43 18.32
N LYS A 48 16.81 5.80 18.90
CA LYS A 48 18.07 5.83 18.17
C LYS A 48 18.52 4.39 17.94
N VAL A 49 18.65 4.00 16.67
CA VAL A 49 19.04 2.64 16.28
C VAL A 49 20.34 2.63 15.50
N CYS A 50 21.15 1.60 15.73
CA CYS A 50 22.31 1.26 14.92
C CYS A 50 21.95 0.02 14.09
N VAL A 51 21.79 0.22 12.77
CA VAL A 51 21.33 -0.84 11.86
C VAL A 51 22.36 -1.97 11.74
N THR A 52 23.63 -1.71 12.04
CA THR A 52 24.73 -2.69 11.98
C THR A 52 24.99 -3.39 13.31
N SER A 53 24.20 -3.13 14.36
CA SER A 53 24.28 -3.91 15.60
C SER A 53 23.95 -5.38 15.32
N ASP A 54 24.52 -6.27 16.12
CA ASP A 54 24.23 -7.71 16.05
C ASP A 54 22.73 -7.96 16.27
N PRO A 55 22.00 -8.54 15.29
CA PRO A 55 20.60 -8.87 15.44
C PRO A 55 20.31 -9.77 16.66
N GLN A 56 21.23 -10.66 17.06
CA GLN A 56 21.00 -11.60 18.16
C GLN A 56 20.75 -10.91 19.51
N LEU A 57 21.27 -9.69 19.68
CA LEU A 57 21.15 -8.91 20.90
C LEU A 57 19.92 -7.98 20.91
N MET A 58 19.14 -7.96 19.83
CA MET A 58 18.00 -7.06 19.71
C MET A 58 16.76 -7.64 20.39
N ASP A 59 16.01 -6.81 21.10
CA ASP A 59 14.63 -7.10 21.51
C ASP A 59 13.61 -6.77 20.40
N GLY A 60 12.34 -7.10 20.63
CA GLY A 60 11.25 -6.87 19.66
C GLY A 60 11.05 -5.40 19.27
N SER A 61 11.29 -4.47 20.19
CA SER A 61 11.15 -3.03 19.93
C SER A 61 12.31 -2.52 19.06
N TYR A 62 13.54 -2.86 19.45
CA TYR A 62 14.75 -2.44 18.77
C TYR A 62 14.83 -3.02 17.36
N ILE A 63 14.49 -4.31 17.18
CA ILE A 63 14.52 -4.92 15.85
C ILE A 63 13.47 -4.33 14.91
N ALA A 64 12.26 -4.05 15.39
CA ALA A 64 11.23 -3.38 14.60
C ALA A 64 11.69 -1.97 14.15
N ALA A 65 12.34 -1.23 15.05
CA ALA A 65 12.93 0.08 14.73
C ALA A 65 14.09 -0.03 13.72
N CYS A 66 14.99 -1.01 13.88
CA CYS A 66 16.09 -1.30 12.96
C CYS A 66 15.58 -1.63 11.55
N VAL A 67 14.61 -2.53 11.43
CA VAL A 67 13.98 -2.93 10.16
C VAL A 67 13.40 -1.71 9.43
N GLN A 68 12.67 -0.86 10.15
CA GLN A 68 12.09 0.36 9.60
C GLN A 68 13.12 1.38 9.14
N LYS A 69 14.17 1.56 9.94
CA LYS A 69 15.29 2.43 9.59
C LYS A 69 16.02 1.90 8.36
N ALA A 70 16.33 0.60 8.32
CA ALA A 70 16.99 -0.06 7.19
C ALA A 70 16.18 0.10 5.89
N ALA A 71 14.87 -0.15 5.94
CA ALA A 71 13.97 0.04 4.80
C ALA A 71 13.91 1.49 4.32
N THR A 72 13.93 2.45 5.26
CA THR A 72 13.91 3.89 4.93
C THR A 72 15.22 4.37 4.33
N LEU A 73 16.35 3.84 4.81
CA LEU A 73 17.69 4.08 4.25
C LEU A 73 17.95 3.27 2.97
N ARG A 74 17.00 2.44 2.53
CA ARG A 74 17.14 1.55 1.35
C ARG A 74 18.37 0.66 1.44
N LYS A 75 18.58 0.05 2.60
CA LYS A 75 19.64 -0.95 2.75
C LYS A 75 19.27 -2.19 1.93
N HIS A 76 20.22 -2.63 1.09
CA HIS A 76 20.09 -3.81 0.23
C HIS A 76 21.01 -4.95 0.67
N ASP A 77 21.56 -4.85 1.89
CA ASP A 77 22.43 -5.87 2.47
C ASP A 77 21.63 -7.11 2.83
N LEU A 78 21.86 -8.21 2.09
CA LEU A 78 21.11 -9.46 2.28
C LEU A 78 21.43 -10.11 3.62
N GLN A 79 22.69 -10.08 4.05
CA GLN A 79 23.10 -10.69 5.32
C GLN A 79 22.40 -10.00 6.49
N LEU A 80 22.30 -8.67 6.44
CA LEU A 80 21.54 -7.90 7.40
C LEU A 80 20.06 -8.31 7.45
N TRP A 81 19.38 -8.39 6.29
CA TRP A 81 17.96 -8.74 6.23
C TRP A 81 17.66 -10.18 6.65
N HIS A 82 18.54 -11.13 6.32
CA HIS A 82 18.46 -12.50 6.83
C HIS A 82 18.70 -12.56 8.34
N GLY A 83 19.67 -11.80 8.85
CA GLY A 83 19.93 -11.67 10.28
C GLY A 83 18.72 -11.13 11.05
N PHE A 84 18.06 -10.09 10.52
CA PHE A 84 16.80 -9.61 11.07
C PHE A 84 15.71 -10.68 11.02
N SER A 85 15.56 -11.38 9.89
CA SER A 85 14.53 -12.40 9.74
C SER A 85 14.66 -13.51 10.79
N LYS A 86 15.89 -14.02 10.97
CA LYS A 86 16.17 -15.06 11.97
C LYS A 86 15.78 -14.58 13.37
N ARG A 87 16.24 -13.40 13.75
CA ARG A 87 15.93 -12.85 15.08
C ARG A 87 14.44 -12.58 15.29
N ILE A 88 13.74 -12.10 14.27
CA ILE A 88 12.29 -11.88 14.35
C ILE A 88 11.55 -13.19 14.63
N LEU A 89 11.98 -14.29 13.99
CA LEU A 89 11.40 -15.61 14.23
C LEU A 89 11.68 -16.13 15.65
N GLU A 90 12.88 -15.88 16.18
CA GLU A 90 13.23 -16.21 17.58
C GLU A 90 12.38 -15.42 18.60
N LEU A 91 11.89 -14.24 18.22
CA LEU A 91 11.10 -13.36 19.08
C LEU A 91 9.59 -13.45 18.83
N ALA A 92 9.14 -14.30 17.90
CA ALA A 92 7.80 -14.20 17.31
C ALA A 92 6.64 -14.23 18.31
N ASP A 93 6.80 -15.01 19.39
CA ASP A 93 5.87 -15.17 20.50
C ASP A 93 5.74 -13.91 21.39
N SER A 94 6.77 -13.07 21.43
CA SER A 94 6.83 -11.87 22.26
C SER A 94 6.53 -10.57 21.52
N LEU A 95 6.37 -10.63 20.18
CA LEU A 95 6.15 -9.45 19.37
C LEU A 95 4.73 -8.91 19.55
N THR A 96 4.63 -7.60 19.81
CA THR A 96 3.32 -6.95 19.86
C THR A 96 2.75 -6.73 18.44
N PRO A 97 1.42 -6.61 18.29
CA PRO A 97 0.79 -6.23 17.03
C PRO A 97 1.41 -5.00 16.34
N GLN A 98 1.79 -4.00 17.14
CA GLN A 98 2.43 -2.78 16.63
C GLN A 98 3.83 -3.07 16.08
N GLN A 99 4.63 -3.87 16.79
CA GLN A 99 5.96 -4.28 16.34
C GLN A 99 5.87 -5.13 15.07
N MET A 100 4.97 -6.10 15.02
CA MET A 100 4.69 -6.88 13.81
C MET A 100 4.30 -5.96 12.64
N GLY A 101 3.36 -5.03 12.87
CA GLY A 101 2.96 -4.06 11.85
C GLY A 101 4.14 -3.25 11.29
N TYR A 102 5.08 -2.86 12.15
CA TYR A 102 6.30 -2.18 11.74
C TYR A 102 7.29 -3.08 11.00
N ILE A 103 7.47 -4.32 11.44
CA ILE A 103 8.29 -5.31 10.74
C ILE A 103 7.76 -5.51 9.32
N PHE A 104 6.48 -5.87 9.18
CA PHE A 104 5.85 -6.08 7.87
C PHE A 104 5.98 -4.86 6.96
N TYR A 105 5.74 -3.65 7.47
CA TYR A 105 5.93 -2.45 6.67
C TYR A 105 7.38 -2.27 6.19
N GLY A 106 8.38 -2.55 7.03
CA GLY A 106 9.78 -2.49 6.65
C GLY A 106 10.12 -3.45 5.52
N TYR A 107 9.71 -4.72 5.63
CA TYR A 107 9.91 -5.73 4.59
C TYR A 107 9.15 -5.41 3.29
N GLY A 108 7.88 -4.99 3.39
CA GLY A 108 7.09 -4.57 2.24
C GLY A 108 7.67 -3.34 1.52
N LYS A 109 8.35 -2.45 2.27
CA LYS A 109 9.03 -1.29 1.72
C LYS A 109 10.38 -1.64 1.08
N SER A 110 11.14 -2.56 1.67
CA SER A 110 12.40 -3.05 1.09
C SER A 110 12.21 -4.01 -0.08
N LEU A 111 11.00 -4.54 -0.28
CA LEU A 111 10.68 -5.60 -1.24
C LEU A 111 11.53 -6.86 -1.02
N PHE A 112 11.94 -7.10 0.21
CA PHE A 112 12.72 -8.27 0.58
C PHE A 112 11.78 -9.43 0.88
N ARG A 113 11.79 -10.45 0.02
CA ARG A 113 11.00 -11.67 0.19
C ARG A 113 11.86 -12.74 0.84
N HIS A 114 11.53 -13.09 2.07
CA HIS A 114 12.12 -14.22 2.79
C HIS A 114 11.00 -15.16 3.25
N GLU A 115 10.83 -16.29 2.56
CA GLU A 115 9.63 -17.13 2.73
C GLU A 115 9.51 -17.71 4.14
N GLU A 116 10.63 -18.08 4.76
CA GLU A 116 10.66 -18.61 6.12
C GLU A 116 10.14 -17.60 7.14
N LEU A 117 10.50 -16.31 6.99
CA LEU A 117 9.99 -15.26 7.86
C LEU A 117 8.45 -15.19 7.80
N TYR A 118 7.88 -15.15 6.59
CA TYR A 118 6.43 -15.03 6.44
C TYR A 118 5.70 -16.28 6.90
N ARG A 119 6.20 -17.47 6.54
CA ARG A 119 5.62 -18.75 6.97
C ARG A 119 5.65 -18.87 8.50
N GLY A 120 6.73 -18.44 9.14
CA GLY A 120 6.88 -18.53 10.60
C GLY A 120 6.11 -17.45 11.36
N LEU A 121 6.00 -16.23 10.83
CA LEU A 121 5.39 -15.10 11.56
C LEU A 121 3.87 -14.98 11.34
N LEU A 122 3.34 -15.42 10.20
CA LEU A 122 1.91 -15.28 9.90
C LEU A 122 0.96 -16.00 10.89
N PRO A 123 1.28 -17.19 11.45
CA PRO A 123 0.45 -17.80 12.48
C PRO A 123 0.25 -16.89 13.71
N PHE A 124 1.32 -16.24 14.18
CA PHE A 124 1.26 -15.29 15.29
C PHE A 124 0.45 -14.04 14.94
N VAL A 125 0.53 -13.58 13.68
CA VAL A 125 -0.32 -12.48 13.21
C VAL A 125 -1.79 -12.88 13.26
N ALA A 126 -2.14 -14.06 12.75
CA ALA A 126 -3.51 -14.56 12.68
C ALA A 126 -4.12 -14.68 14.09
N GLU A 127 -3.35 -15.21 15.05
CA GLU A 127 -3.76 -15.32 16.45
C GLU A 127 -4.00 -13.95 17.10
N ALA A 128 -3.10 -12.98 16.85
CA ALA A 128 -3.16 -11.67 17.48
C ALA A 128 -4.07 -10.65 16.76
N LEU A 129 -4.75 -11.00 15.66
CA LEU A 129 -5.60 -10.08 14.86
C LEU A 129 -6.56 -9.21 15.71
N PRO A 130 -7.26 -9.73 16.74
CA PRO A 130 -8.13 -8.94 17.61
C PRO A 130 -7.43 -7.80 18.35
N GLU A 131 -6.11 -7.84 18.51
CA GLU A 131 -5.32 -6.79 19.16
C GLU A 131 -4.71 -5.79 18.16
N PHE A 132 -4.71 -6.11 16.87
CA PHE A 132 -4.18 -5.20 15.86
C PHE A 132 -5.06 -3.95 15.72
N HIS A 133 -4.41 -2.80 15.77
CA HIS A 133 -5.03 -1.53 15.43
C HIS A 133 -5.01 -1.29 13.90
N SER A 134 -5.81 -0.32 13.44
CA SER A 134 -6.02 0.00 12.01
C SER A 134 -4.75 0.05 11.16
N HIS A 135 -3.67 0.66 11.65
CA HIS A 135 -2.45 0.79 10.85
C HIS A 135 -1.73 -0.54 10.71
N ALA A 136 -1.59 -1.29 11.81
CA ALA A 136 -0.87 -2.54 11.83
C ALA A 136 -1.56 -3.59 10.93
N LEU A 137 -2.90 -3.68 10.96
CA LEU A 137 -3.66 -4.54 10.05
C LEU A 137 -3.32 -4.24 8.59
N MET A 138 -3.36 -2.95 8.22
CA MET A 138 -3.09 -2.52 6.86
C MET A 138 -1.65 -2.81 6.45
N THR A 139 -0.66 -2.63 7.34
CA THR A 139 0.74 -2.84 6.96
C THR A 139 1.05 -4.30 6.70
N VAL A 140 0.42 -5.24 7.40
CA VAL A 140 0.54 -6.68 7.10
C VAL A 140 0.00 -6.98 5.70
N ALA A 141 -1.28 -6.68 5.43
CA ALA A 141 -1.90 -6.95 4.13
C ALA A 141 -1.13 -6.27 2.97
N TRP A 142 -0.72 -5.02 3.18
CA TRP A 142 0.07 -4.26 2.20
C TRP A 142 1.45 -4.86 1.94
N ALA A 143 2.12 -5.39 2.97
CA ALA A 143 3.42 -6.02 2.82
C ALA A 143 3.30 -7.34 2.05
N LEU A 144 2.34 -8.20 2.42
CA LEU A 144 2.09 -9.48 1.76
C LEU A 144 1.83 -9.32 0.25
N GLU A 145 0.97 -8.35 -0.10
CA GLU A 145 0.68 -8.01 -1.50
C GLU A 145 1.95 -7.59 -2.26
N ARG A 146 2.77 -6.74 -1.63
CA ARG A 146 3.97 -6.18 -2.28
C ARG A 146 5.10 -7.18 -2.47
N VAL A 147 5.33 -8.06 -1.49
CA VAL A 147 6.35 -9.11 -1.59
C VAL A 147 5.83 -10.38 -2.26
N ARG A 148 4.56 -10.36 -2.69
CA ARG A 148 3.88 -11.46 -3.40
C ARG A 148 3.87 -12.76 -2.59
N VAL A 149 3.61 -12.65 -1.29
CA VAL A 149 3.34 -13.80 -0.42
C VAL A 149 1.87 -14.14 -0.58
N ASN A 150 1.59 -15.28 -1.21
CA ASN A 150 0.25 -15.67 -1.64
C ASN A 150 -0.52 -16.40 -0.52
N ASP A 151 -0.66 -15.75 0.64
CA ASP A 151 -1.51 -16.24 1.72
C ASP A 151 -2.87 -15.52 1.70
N ARG A 152 -3.79 -16.06 0.91
CA ARG A 152 -5.13 -15.45 0.73
C ARG A 152 -5.99 -15.61 1.98
N ALA A 153 -5.77 -16.67 2.76
CA ALA A 153 -6.55 -16.94 3.96
C ALA A 153 -6.27 -15.87 5.03
N VAL A 154 -5.00 -15.58 5.31
CA VAL A 154 -4.65 -14.53 6.28
C VAL A 154 -5.10 -13.15 5.80
N VAL A 155 -5.02 -12.86 4.50
CA VAL A 155 -5.50 -11.58 3.96
C VAL A 155 -7.03 -11.44 4.05
N ALA A 156 -7.78 -12.54 3.92
CA ALA A 156 -9.22 -12.55 4.16
C ALA A 156 -9.54 -12.28 5.64
N GLN A 157 -8.84 -12.95 6.57
CA GLN A 157 -9.01 -12.73 8.01
C GLN A 157 -8.69 -11.28 8.41
N ILE A 158 -7.65 -10.67 7.85
CA ILE A 158 -7.34 -9.24 8.08
C ILE A 158 -8.50 -8.35 7.62
N ALA A 159 -9.17 -8.69 6.53
CA ALA A 159 -10.28 -7.91 6.01
C ALA A 159 -11.56 -8.09 6.82
N GLU A 160 -11.83 -9.31 7.31
CA GLU A 160 -12.90 -9.61 8.27
C GLU A 160 -12.70 -8.84 9.57
N GLU A 161 -11.47 -8.84 10.10
CA GLU A 161 -11.12 -8.08 11.29
C GLU A 161 -11.26 -6.56 11.09
N ALA A 162 -10.89 -6.06 9.90
CA ALA A 162 -11.09 -4.66 9.55
C ALA A 162 -12.58 -4.28 9.46
N LEU A 163 -13.45 -5.20 9.05
CA LEU A 163 -14.90 -5.01 9.07
C LEU A 163 -15.47 -5.07 10.49
N ALA A 164 -15.01 -6.00 11.32
CA ALA A 164 -15.39 -6.08 12.73
C ALA A 164 -15.05 -4.78 13.48
N LYS A 165 -13.91 -4.17 13.14
CA LYS A 165 -13.42 -2.91 13.71
C LYS A 165 -13.74 -1.67 12.88
N LYS A 166 -14.67 -1.72 11.93
CA LYS A 166 -14.91 -0.67 10.91
C LYS A 166 -15.01 0.76 11.46
N ASP A 167 -15.56 0.94 12.66
CA ASP A 167 -15.71 2.28 13.26
C ASP A 167 -14.42 2.83 13.88
N LEU A 168 -13.47 1.95 14.20
CA LEU A 168 -12.13 2.28 14.69
C LEU A 168 -11.11 2.40 13.55
N MET A 169 -11.47 1.95 12.34
CA MET A 169 -10.58 1.97 11.19
C MET A 169 -10.36 3.39 10.66
N ARG A 170 -9.08 3.72 10.39
CA ARG A 170 -8.75 4.93 9.64
C ARG A 170 -9.18 4.73 8.19
N PRO A 171 -9.89 5.69 7.56
CA PRO A 171 -10.37 5.54 6.18
C PRO A 171 -9.27 5.17 5.18
N ALA A 172 -8.08 5.77 5.32
CA ALA A 172 -6.94 5.51 4.45
C ALA A 172 -6.39 4.08 4.55
N ASP A 173 -6.52 3.46 5.73
CA ASP A 173 -6.07 2.09 5.95
C ASP A 173 -7.09 1.10 5.41
N PHE A 174 -8.39 1.32 5.70
CA PHE A 174 -9.47 0.49 5.19
C PHE A 174 -9.46 0.41 3.66
N ILE A 175 -9.36 1.56 2.98
CA ILE A 175 -9.21 1.64 1.51
C ILE A 175 -8.04 0.78 1.01
N LYS A 176 -6.91 0.80 1.71
CA LYS A 176 -5.74 0.01 1.31
C LYS A 176 -5.94 -1.48 1.53
N ILE A 177 -6.56 -1.89 2.63
CA ILE A 177 -6.87 -3.30 2.89
C ILE A 177 -7.77 -3.83 1.77
N VAL A 178 -8.88 -3.14 1.46
CA VAL A 178 -9.81 -3.52 0.37
C VAL A 178 -9.05 -3.69 -0.95
N ASN A 179 -8.19 -2.74 -1.29
CA ASN A 179 -7.36 -2.82 -2.49
C ASN A 179 -6.38 -4.01 -2.50
N CYS A 180 -5.79 -4.36 -1.36
CA CYS A 180 -4.90 -5.52 -1.25
C CYS A 180 -5.69 -6.83 -1.40
N VAL A 181 -6.84 -6.93 -0.73
CA VAL A 181 -7.76 -8.07 -0.82
C VAL A 181 -8.18 -8.32 -2.26
N ALA A 182 -8.56 -7.27 -2.99
CA ALA A 182 -8.92 -7.38 -4.41
C ALA A 182 -7.76 -7.87 -5.28
N ARG A 183 -6.56 -7.29 -5.12
CA ARG A 183 -5.37 -7.67 -5.91
C ARG A 183 -4.87 -9.09 -5.60
N MET A 184 -5.08 -9.55 -4.38
CA MET A 184 -4.71 -10.91 -3.97
C MET A 184 -5.80 -11.95 -4.24
N GLY A 185 -7.00 -11.51 -4.67
CA GLY A 185 -8.14 -12.41 -4.88
C GLY A 185 -8.54 -13.13 -3.60
N ALA A 186 -8.48 -12.43 -2.46
CA ALA A 186 -8.67 -12.99 -1.13
C ALA A 186 -10.10 -12.81 -0.58
N ALA A 187 -11.01 -12.21 -1.34
CA ALA A 187 -12.40 -12.04 -0.91
C ALA A 187 -13.33 -13.07 -1.56
N PRO A 188 -13.93 -14.01 -0.79
CA PRO A 188 -15.13 -14.70 -1.25
C PRO A 188 -16.29 -13.70 -1.48
N PRO A 189 -17.34 -14.07 -2.23
CA PRO A 189 -18.42 -13.15 -2.60
C PRO A 189 -19.08 -12.41 -1.43
N SER A 190 -19.30 -13.09 -0.30
CA SER A 190 -19.88 -12.48 0.91
C SER A 190 -18.99 -11.38 1.50
N LEU A 191 -17.68 -11.66 1.62
CA LEU A 191 -16.70 -10.70 2.10
C LEU A 191 -16.55 -9.52 1.13
N ALA A 192 -16.54 -9.78 -0.18
CA ALA A 192 -16.48 -8.73 -1.20
C ALA A 192 -17.69 -7.78 -1.10
N ALA A 193 -18.90 -8.31 -0.94
CA ALA A 193 -20.11 -7.53 -0.77
C ALA A 193 -20.07 -6.66 0.50
N ALA A 194 -19.64 -7.24 1.63
CA ALA A 194 -19.52 -6.53 2.90
C ALA A 194 -18.46 -5.41 2.83
N LEU A 195 -17.29 -5.70 2.27
CA LEU A 195 -16.23 -4.71 2.05
C LEU A 195 -16.68 -3.58 1.12
N SER A 196 -17.41 -3.92 0.06
CA SER A 196 -17.94 -2.92 -0.89
C SER A 196 -18.97 -2.00 -0.21
N ALA A 197 -19.90 -2.54 0.56
CA ALA A 197 -20.91 -1.75 1.27
C ALA A 197 -20.26 -0.81 2.30
N GLU A 198 -19.34 -1.34 3.11
CA GLU A 198 -18.63 -0.52 4.11
C GLU A 198 -17.71 0.52 3.45
N LEU A 199 -17.05 0.17 2.35
CA LEU A 199 -16.22 1.13 1.61
C LEU A 199 -17.07 2.28 1.07
N MET A 200 -18.28 2.01 0.57
CA MET A 200 -19.19 3.08 0.11
C MET A 200 -19.50 4.06 1.24
N ARG A 201 -19.83 3.55 2.44
CA ARG A 201 -20.04 4.37 3.64
C ARG A 201 -18.79 5.17 4.03
N VAL A 202 -17.63 4.52 4.08
CA VAL A 202 -16.35 5.17 4.42
C VAL A 202 -16.02 6.29 3.44
N LEU A 203 -16.25 6.07 2.14
CA LEU A 203 -16.03 7.09 1.14
C LEU A 203 -16.98 8.28 1.36
N ASP A 204 -18.26 8.02 1.56
CA ASP A 204 -19.25 9.08 1.67
C ASP A 204 -19.10 9.93 2.93
N GLU A 205 -18.99 9.29 4.10
CA GLU A 205 -19.00 9.96 5.40
C GLU A 205 -17.62 10.48 5.84
N LYS A 206 -16.56 9.71 5.57
CA LYS A 206 -15.26 9.88 6.25
C LYS A 206 -14.12 10.29 5.32
N CYS A 207 -14.35 10.39 4.01
CA CYS A 207 -13.27 10.52 3.03
C CYS A 207 -13.26 11.88 2.33
N ASN A 208 -12.17 12.64 2.52
CA ASN A 208 -11.91 13.85 1.75
C ASN A 208 -11.34 13.53 0.35
N ALA A 209 -11.31 14.52 -0.55
CA ALA A 209 -10.83 14.36 -1.93
C ALA A 209 -9.39 13.80 -2.05
N LEU A 210 -8.50 14.08 -1.08
CA LEU A 210 -7.12 13.58 -1.09
C LEU A 210 -7.00 12.11 -0.68
N LEU A 211 -7.93 11.63 0.15
CA LEU A 211 -7.99 10.22 0.53
C LEU A 211 -8.74 9.41 -0.52
N PHE A 212 -9.80 9.97 -1.10
CA PHE A 212 -10.68 9.32 -2.08
C PHE A 212 -9.92 8.73 -3.27
N ARG A 213 -8.90 9.45 -3.77
CA ARG A 213 -8.04 8.98 -4.88
C ARG A 213 -7.37 7.62 -4.62
N GLY A 214 -7.26 7.18 -3.37
CA GLY A 214 -6.74 5.87 -3.00
C GLY A 214 -7.70 4.71 -3.27
N ALA A 215 -9.01 4.97 -3.32
CA ALA A 215 -10.03 3.96 -3.58
C ALA A 215 -10.20 3.66 -5.09
N VAL A 216 -9.70 4.54 -5.95
CA VAL A 216 -9.67 4.32 -7.40
C VAL A 216 -8.55 3.32 -7.72
N ASP A 217 -8.92 2.05 -7.83
CA ASP A 217 -8.04 0.94 -8.15
C ASP A 217 -8.72 0.01 -9.14
N HIS A 218 -8.08 -0.21 -10.30
CA HIS A 218 -8.70 -0.91 -11.42
C HIS A 218 -9.03 -2.37 -11.10
N VAL A 219 -8.23 -3.03 -10.24
CA VAL A 219 -8.51 -4.41 -9.83
C VAL A 219 -9.69 -4.46 -8.87
N ALA A 220 -9.68 -3.61 -7.83
CA ALA A 220 -10.79 -3.56 -6.87
C ALA A 220 -12.13 -3.20 -7.52
N VAL A 221 -12.12 -2.25 -8.44
CA VAL A 221 -13.28 -1.87 -9.24
C VAL A 221 -13.79 -3.03 -10.10
N ALA A 222 -12.89 -3.79 -10.71
CA ALA A 222 -13.23 -4.91 -11.57
C ALA A 222 -13.81 -6.10 -10.79
N THR A 223 -13.23 -6.45 -9.63
CA THR A 223 -13.47 -7.74 -8.98
C THR A 223 -14.20 -7.67 -7.65
N LEU A 224 -14.16 -6.54 -6.93
CA LEU A 224 -14.67 -6.44 -5.55
C LEU A 224 -15.85 -5.49 -5.41
N TYR A 225 -15.81 -4.33 -6.07
CA TYR A 225 -16.83 -3.29 -5.86
C TYR A 225 -18.18 -3.70 -6.44
N SER A 226 -19.26 -3.33 -5.75
CA SER A 226 -20.63 -3.46 -6.26
C SER A 226 -20.93 -2.37 -7.31
N ASP A 227 -21.96 -2.59 -8.13
CA ASP A 227 -22.40 -1.62 -9.14
C ASP A 227 -22.67 -0.21 -8.58
N PRO A 228 -23.39 -0.04 -7.44
CA PRO A 228 -23.56 1.27 -6.82
C PRO A 228 -22.23 1.95 -6.47
N LEU A 229 -21.27 1.20 -5.92
CA LEU A 229 -19.95 1.74 -5.59
C LEU A 229 -19.15 2.09 -6.84
N ARG A 230 -19.24 1.30 -7.92
CA ARG A 230 -18.59 1.59 -9.20
C ARG A 230 -19.09 2.90 -9.80
N LEU A 231 -20.42 3.11 -9.83
CA LEU A 231 -21.03 4.35 -10.31
C LEU A 231 -20.58 5.54 -9.47
N TYR A 232 -20.77 5.44 -8.15
CA TYR A 232 -20.38 6.49 -7.20
C TYR A 232 -18.92 6.90 -7.36
N LEU A 233 -18.02 5.91 -7.46
CA LEU A 233 -16.60 6.14 -7.59
C LEU A 233 -16.24 6.86 -8.89
N LEU A 234 -16.78 6.39 -10.03
CA LEU A 234 -16.49 7.00 -11.31
C LEU A 234 -17.00 8.43 -11.40
N GLU A 235 -18.21 8.70 -10.90
CA GLU A 235 -18.78 10.03 -10.86
C GLU A 235 -18.02 10.97 -9.94
N ARG A 236 -17.72 10.53 -8.71
CA ARG A 236 -17.03 11.36 -7.72
C ARG A 236 -15.58 11.65 -8.10
N PHE A 237 -14.91 10.76 -8.82
CA PHE A 237 -13.55 11.03 -9.30
C PHE A 237 -13.51 12.23 -10.25
N THR A 238 -14.51 12.41 -11.13
CA THR A 238 -14.57 13.59 -12.02
C THR A 238 -14.54 14.91 -11.25
N LYS A 239 -15.19 14.94 -10.08
CA LYS A 239 -15.27 16.11 -9.19
C LYS A 239 -14.01 16.30 -8.36
N THR A 240 -13.24 15.23 -8.12
CA THR A 240 -12.01 15.25 -7.29
C THR A 240 -10.72 15.21 -8.10
N ALA A 241 -10.81 15.14 -9.43
CA ALA A 241 -9.69 15.05 -10.36
C ALA A 241 -8.66 16.18 -10.19
N ILE A 242 -9.10 17.41 -9.85
CA ILE A 242 -8.19 18.55 -9.61
C ILE A 242 -7.17 18.31 -8.48
N CYS A 243 -7.47 17.39 -7.56
CA CYS A 243 -6.59 16.99 -6.46
C CYS A 243 -5.68 15.79 -6.81
N CYS A 244 -5.83 15.23 -8.00
CA CYS A 244 -5.14 14.05 -8.44
C CYS A 244 -3.75 14.35 -9.04
N ARG A 245 -2.92 13.31 -9.07
CA ARG A 245 -1.58 13.29 -9.71
C ARG A 245 -1.62 12.31 -10.89
N PRO A 246 -0.66 12.35 -11.83
CA PRO A 246 -0.69 11.51 -13.05
C PRO A 246 -1.01 10.02 -12.79
N MET A 247 -0.39 9.43 -11.76
CA MET A 247 -0.66 8.03 -11.38
C MET A 247 -2.13 7.74 -11.04
N HIS A 248 -2.84 8.71 -10.45
CA HIS A 248 -4.27 8.54 -10.12
C HIS A 248 -5.14 8.64 -11.37
N TYR A 249 -4.79 9.51 -12.32
CA TYR A 249 -5.46 9.55 -13.62
C TYR A 249 -5.27 8.25 -14.40
N GLN A 250 -4.06 7.69 -14.38
CA GLN A 250 -3.79 6.38 -14.98
C GLN A 250 -4.66 5.28 -14.34
N LYS A 251 -4.75 5.24 -13.01
CA LYS A 251 -5.63 4.29 -12.32
C LYS A 251 -7.10 4.49 -12.66
N ALA A 252 -7.54 5.74 -12.79
CA ALA A 252 -8.92 6.09 -13.14
C ALA A 252 -9.26 5.68 -14.58
N PHE A 253 -8.35 5.93 -15.52
CA PHE A 253 -8.44 5.43 -16.90
C PHE A 253 -8.54 3.91 -16.94
N GLN A 254 -7.62 3.20 -16.26
CA GLN A 254 -7.65 1.74 -16.17
C GLN A 254 -8.97 1.21 -15.56
N SER A 255 -9.49 1.90 -14.52
CA SER A 255 -10.76 1.54 -13.89
C SER A 255 -11.95 1.74 -14.84
N ALA A 256 -11.95 2.83 -15.61
CA ALA A 256 -12.98 3.10 -16.61
C ALA A 256 -12.95 2.08 -17.76
N VAL A 257 -11.76 1.72 -18.26
CA VAL A 257 -11.60 0.65 -19.25
C VAL A 257 -12.12 -0.68 -18.68
N ALA A 258 -11.73 -1.03 -17.46
CA ALA A 258 -12.19 -2.25 -16.80
C ALA A 258 -13.72 -2.27 -16.67
N ILE A 259 -14.35 -1.18 -16.22
CA ILE A 259 -15.82 -1.10 -16.13
C ILE A 259 -16.45 -1.19 -17.52
N ARG A 260 -15.93 -0.47 -18.52
CA ARG A 260 -16.50 -0.49 -19.87
C ARG A 260 -16.50 -1.89 -20.48
N VAL A 261 -15.48 -2.71 -20.20
CA VAL A 261 -15.33 -4.06 -20.76
C VAL A 261 -16.04 -5.10 -19.91
N LEU A 262 -15.83 -5.10 -18.59
CA LEU A 262 -16.27 -6.16 -17.69
C LEU A 262 -17.67 -5.89 -17.11
N HIS A 263 -18.09 -4.63 -17.03
CA HIS A 263 -19.36 -4.18 -16.43
C HIS A 263 -20.07 -3.17 -17.34
N PRO A 264 -20.41 -3.54 -18.59
CA PRO A 264 -20.95 -2.59 -19.58
C PRO A 264 -22.27 -1.95 -19.16
N SER A 265 -23.11 -2.65 -18.37
CA SER A 265 -24.34 -2.12 -17.79
C SER A 265 -24.08 -0.92 -16.87
N VAL A 266 -23.04 -0.98 -16.04
CA VAL A 266 -22.59 0.11 -15.17
C VAL A 266 -22.08 1.28 -16.02
N TRP A 267 -21.28 1.00 -17.05
CA TRP A 267 -20.77 2.04 -17.94
C TRP A 267 -21.88 2.83 -18.63
N GLN A 268 -22.94 2.14 -19.07
CA GLN A 268 -24.08 2.76 -19.77
C GLN A 268 -24.91 3.67 -18.86
N GLN A 269 -24.99 3.37 -17.56
CA GLN A 269 -25.70 4.18 -16.57
C GLN A 269 -25.02 5.54 -16.30
N LEU A 270 -23.72 5.67 -16.58
CA LEU A 270 -23.00 6.93 -16.40
C LEU A 270 -23.50 8.01 -17.37
N SER A 271 -23.63 9.23 -16.85
CA SER A 271 -23.94 10.40 -17.68
C SER A 271 -22.94 10.59 -18.83
N LYS A 272 -23.40 11.18 -19.93
CA LYS A 272 -22.54 11.49 -21.10
C LYS A 272 -21.33 12.33 -20.70
N ALA A 273 -21.49 13.25 -19.75
CA ALA A 273 -20.40 14.09 -19.24
C ALA A 273 -19.31 13.26 -18.54
N VAL A 274 -19.71 12.32 -17.67
CA VAL A 274 -18.77 11.45 -16.95
C VAL A 274 -18.05 10.51 -17.91
N ARG A 275 -18.77 9.88 -18.85
CA ARG A 275 -18.13 9.03 -19.89
C ARG A 275 -17.13 9.81 -20.73
N ASN A 276 -17.48 11.03 -21.17
CA ASN A 276 -16.59 11.89 -21.94
C ASN A 276 -15.34 12.31 -21.16
N PHE A 277 -15.43 12.52 -19.85
CA PHE A 277 -14.27 12.80 -19.01
C PHE A 277 -13.26 11.64 -19.10
N TYR A 278 -13.70 10.39 -18.91
CA TYR A 278 -12.82 9.22 -18.94
C TYR A 278 -12.27 8.88 -20.33
N ILE A 279 -13.05 9.10 -21.39
CA ILE A 279 -12.60 8.88 -22.77
C ILE A 279 -11.44 9.83 -23.14
N ARG A 280 -11.33 10.99 -22.47
CA ARG A 280 -10.30 12.01 -22.72
C ARG A 280 -9.07 11.89 -21.82
N LEU A 281 -9.09 11.02 -20.80
CA LEU A 281 -7.93 10.76 -19.92
C LEU A 281 -6.82 10.03 -20.67
#